data_AF-A0A257Y6Q4-F1
#
_entry.id   AF-A0A257Y6Q4-F1
#
_cell.length_a   1.000
_cell.length_b   1.000
_cell.length_c   1.000
_cell.angle_alpha   90.00
_cell.angle_beta   90.00
_cell.angle_gamma   90.00
#
_symmetry.space_group_name_H-M   'P 1'
#
loop_
_entity.id
_entity.type
_entity.pdbx_description
1 polymer ?
#
loop_
_entity_poly.entity_id
_entity_poly.type
_entity_poly.pdbx_seq_one_letter_code
_entity_poly.pdbx_strand_id
1 'polypeptide(L)'
;MLSFEQTPEFKKDLKALSKRWRSLESDIASAEAALRVIYSGEEEIYRQFFALNRATVITKTETAEAVKMRLDCKSIGNDKKTRLVFVAVKTEGTIRFVELYAKNQKPREDTKRIKKYLE
;
A
#
# COMPACT_ATOMS: atom_id res chain seq x y z
N MET A 1 -7.90 14.95 10.05
CA MET A 1 -7.60 13.58 10.53
C MET A 1 -7.56 12.67 9.32
N LEU A 2 -6.50 11.88 9.14
CA LEU A 2 -6.35 11.01 7.98
C LEU A 2 -7.07 9.68 8.21
N SER A 3 -8.06 9.39 7.37
CA SER A 3 -8.85 8.15 7.43
C SER A 3 -8.27 7.07 6.52
N PHE A 4 -8.46 5.82 6.91
CA PHE A 4 -8.01 4.66 6.13
C PHE A 4 -9.21 3.81 5.74
N GLU A 5 -9.27 3.44 4.48
CA GLU A 5 -10.32 2.58 3.94
C GLU A 5 -9.69 1.42 3.18
N GLN A 6 -10.31 0.25 3.29
CA GLN A 6 -9.96 -0.91 2.48
C GLN A 6 -11.07 -1.17 1.48
N THR A 7 -10.73 -1.12 0.19
CA THR A 7 -11.67 -1.43 -0.88
C THR A 7 -12.14 -2.88 -0.80
N PRO A 8 -13.33 -3.23 -1.33
CA PRO A 8 -13.79 -4.63 -1.39
C PRO A 8 -12.77 -5.55 -2.08
N GLU A 9 -12.10 -5.05 -3.12
CA GLU A 9 -11.05 -5.73 -3.86
C GLU A 9 -9.85 -6.01 -2.96
N PHE A 10 -9.35 -5.00 -2.24
CA PHE A 10 -8.25 -5.16 -1.29
C PHE A 10 -8.59 -6.13 -0.16
N LYS A 11 -9.81 -6.07 0.39
CA LYS A 11 -10.25 -7.00 1.45
C LYS A 11 -10.24 -8.45 0.96
N LYS A 12 -10.61 -8.70 -0.30
CA LYS A 12 -10.54 -10.04 -0.91
C LYS A 12 -9.09 -10.49 -1.05
N ASP A 13 -8.21 -9.61 -1.52
CA ASP A 13 -6.79 -9.91 -1.67
C ASP A 13 -6.15 -10.21 -0.29
N LEU A 14 -6.38 -9.36 0.70
CA LEU A 14 -5.93 -9.54 2.08
C LEU A 14 -6.40 -10.89 2.64
N LYS A 15 -7.70 -11.21 2.53
CA LYS A 15 -8.25 -12.48 3.00
C LYS A 15 -7.59 -13.68 2.32
N ALA A 16 -7.31 -13.60 1.03
CA ALA A 16 -6.66 -14.68 0.29
C ALA A 16 -5.20 -14.89 0.74
N LEU A 17 -4.45 -13.80 0.92
CA LEU A 17 -3.04 -13.83 1.26
C LEU A 17 -2.81 -14.12 2.76
N SER A 18 -3.71 -13.68 3.64
CA SER A 18 -3.65 -13.97 5.09
C SER A 18 -3.75 -15.46 5.42
N LYS A 19 -4.33 -16.27 4.52
CA LYS A 19 -4.30 -17.75 4.65
C LYS A 19 -2.88 -18.30 4.64
N ARG A 20 -1.97 -17.64 3.92
CA ARG A 20 -0.57 -18.04 3.79
C ARG A 20 0.35 -17.29 4.76
N TRP A 21 0.08 -16.02 5.01
CA TRP A 21 0.89 -15.16 5.88
C TRP A 21 0.05 -14.61 7.03
N ARG A 22 0.11 -15.29 8.18
CA ARG A 22 -0.77 -15.01 9.34
C ARG A 22 -0.58 -13.63 9.97
N SER A 23 0.60 -13.03 9.85
CA SER A 23 0.88 -11.67 10.38
C SER A 23 0.37 -10.55 9.48
N LEU A 24 -0.10 -10.87 8.28
CA LEU A 24 -0.38 -9.88 7.24
C LEU A 24 -1.38 -8.80 7.68
N GLU A 25 -2.42 -9.16 8.43
CA GLU A 25 -3.39 -8.18 8.95
C GLU A 25 -2.73 -7.19 9.93
N SER A 26 -1.88 -7.67 10.84
CA SER A 26 -1.13 -6.82 11.75
C SER A 26 -0.05 -5.98 11.05
N ASP A 27 0.52 -6.52 9.96
CA ASP A 27 1.50 -5.81 9.14
C ASP A 27 0.84 -4.67 8.35
N ILE A 28 -0.40 -4.86 7.87
CA ILE A 28 -1.21 -3.77 7.28
C ILE A 28 -1.51 -2.68 8.30
N ALA A 29 -1.90 -3.04 9.53
CA ALA A 29 -2.11 -2.04 10.59
C ALA A 29 -0.84 -1.23 10.90
N SER A 30 0.34 -1.88 10.85
CA SER A 30 1.63 -1.21 11.00
C SER A 30 1.92 -0.26 9.82
N ALA A 31 1.58 -0.68 8.60
CA ALA A 31 1.70 0.16 7.41
C ALA A 31 0.76 1.38 7.45
N GLU A 32 -0.46 1.25 7.97
CA GLU A 32 -1.36 2.38 8.21
C GLU A 32 -0.76 3.40 9.17
N ALA A 33 -0.15 2.94 10.27
CA ALA A 33 0.51 3.83 11.22
C ALA A 33 1.69 4.59 10.58
N ALA A 34 2.52 3.90 9.78
CA ALA A 34 3.61 4.54 9.03
C ALA A 34 3.08 5.57 8.02
N LEU A 35 2.02 5.23 7.29
CA LEU A 35 1.38 6.12 6.32
C LEU A 35 0.80 7.39 6.98
N ARG A 36 0.27 7.29 8.21
CA ARG A 36 -0.16 8.47 8.98
C ARG A 36 0.98 9.45 9.22
N VAL A 37 2.17 8.94 9.52
CA VAL A 37 3.36 9.77 9.75
C VAL A 37 3.90 10.33 8.42
N ILE A 38 3.97 9.51 7.37
CA ILE A 38 4.45 9.95 6.05
C ILE A 38 3.55 11.06 5.46
N TYR A 39 2.25 10.99 5.68
CA TYR A 39 1.27 11.97 5.20
C TYR A 39 0.82 12.96 6.30
N SER A 40 1.61 13.14 7.38
CA SER A 40 1.30 14.10 8.45
C SER A 40 1.53 15.56 8.05
N GLY A 41 2.28 15.81 6.97
CA GLY A 41 2.68 17.15 6.51
C GLY A 41 4.19 17.43 6.63
N GLU A 42 4.98 16.49 7.15
CA GLU A 42 6.44 16.62 7.22
C GLU A 42 7.11 16.25 5.88
N GLU A 43 7.50 17.26 5.10
CA GLU A 43 8.06 17.09 3.76
C GLU A 43 9.35 16.24 3.74
N GLU A 44 10.20 16.39 4.76
CA GLU A 44 11.45 15.63 4.85
C GLU A 44 11.18 14.13 5.02
N ILE A 45 10.24 13.76 5.89
CA ILE A 45 9.83 12.36 6.10
C ILE A 45 9.27 11.78 4.81
N TYR A 46 8.43 12.54 4.11
CA TYR A 46 7.91 12.13 2.80
C TYR A 46 9.05 11.88 1.82
N ARG A 47 9.96 12.84 1.62
CA ARG A 47 11.10 12.72 0.68
C ARG A 47 11.98 11.52 1.01
N GLN A 48 12.35 11.34 2.27
CA GLN A 48 13.17 10.21 2.72
C GLN A 48 12.49 8.87 2.45
N PHE A 49 11.18 8.77 2.72
CA PHE A 49 10.43 7.54 2.51
C PHE A 49 10.46 7.08 1.04
N PHE A 50 10.27 8.00 0.09
CA PHE A 50 10.32 7.70 -1.34
C PHE A 50 11.75 7.48 -1.87
N ALA A 51 12.76 8.07 -1.23
CA ALA A 51 14.17 7.88 -1.60
C ALA A 51 14.67 6.44 -1.34
N LEU A 52 14.06 5.70 -0.41
CA LEU A 52 14.50 4.36 -0.03
C LEU A 52 14.15 3.25 -1.05
N ASN A 53 13.62 3.58 -2.24
CA ASN A 53 13.14 2.61 -3.25
C ASN A 53 12.10 1.61 -2.70
N ARG A 54 11.42 1.97 -1.60
CA ARG A 54 10.39 1.14 -0.96
C ARG A 54 8.97 1.50 -1.44
N ALA A 55 8.82 2.69 -1.99
CA ALA A 55 7.58 3.20 -2.51
C ALA A 55 7.81 3.91 -3.85
N THR A 56 6.79 3.92 -4.69
CA THR A 56 6.82 4.58 -5.99
C THR A 56 5.46 5.19 -6.26
N VAL A 57 5.44 6.48 -6.58
CA VAL A 57 4.23 7.15 -7.08
C VAL A 57 3.92 6.58 -8.46
N ILE A 58 2.74 5.99 -8.61
CA ILE A 58 2.25 5.44 -9.88
C ILE A 58 1.71 6.59 -10.73
N THR A 59 0.88 7.43 -10.12
CA THR A 59 0.29 8.60 -10.76
C THR A 59 -0.10 9.62 -9.70
N LYS A 60 -0.06 10.90 -10.08
CA LYS A 60 -0.42 12.02 -9.22
C LYS A 60 -1.27 13.00 -10.02
N THR A 61 -2.35 13.43 -9.41
CA THR A 61 -3.29 14.44 -9.91
C THR A 61 -3.32 15.59 -8.90
N GLU A 62 -4.10 16.64 -9.18
CA GLU A 62 -4.27 17.76 -8.25
C GLU A 62 -4.93 17.34 -6.93
N THR A 63 -5.83 16.35 -6.97
CA THR A 63 -6.66 15.95 -5.82
C THR A 63 -6.29 14.57 -5.24
N ALA A 64 -5.57 13.75 -6.00
CA ALA A 64 -5.25 12.37 -5.62
C ALA A 64 -3.84 11.91 -6.01
N GLU A 65 -3.24 11.04 -5.19
CA GLU A 65 -1.95 10.41 -5.42
C GLU A 65 -2.07 8.88 -5.26
N ALA A 66 -1.73 8.12 -6.30
CA ALA A 66 -1.65 6.67 -6.23
C ALA A 66 -0.20 6.23 -6.01
N VAL A 67 0.02 5.42 -4.98
CA VAL A 67 1.36 4.96 -4.59
C VAL A 67 1.39 3.45 -4.44
N LYS A 68 2.44 2.86 -5.00
CA LYS A 68 2.80 1.45 -4.81
C LYS A 68 3.86 1.34 -3.73
N MET A 69 3.66 0.45 -2.76
CA MET A 69 4.56 0.32 -1.60
C MET A 69 4.86 -1.14 -1.32
N ARG A 70 6.12 -1.44 -1.01
CA ARG A 70 6.51 -2.76 -0.50
C ARG A 70 6.05 -2.88 0.96
N LEU A 71 5.39 -3.99 1.27
CA LEU A 71 5.00 -4.34 2.64
C LEU A 71 6.07 -5.22 3.27
N ASP A 72 6.53 -4.83 4.46
CA ASP A 72 7.27 -5.74 5.34
C ASP A 72 6.27 -6.65 6.03
N CYS A 73 6.31 -7.93 5.68
CA CYS A 73 5.45 -8.93 6.32
C CYS A 73 6.29 -9.88 7.16
N LYS A 74 6.01 -9.94 8.46
CA LYS A 74 6.81 -10.72 9.41
C LYS A 74 6.78 -12.21 9.09
N SER A 75 5.65 -12.71 8.61
CA SER A 75 5.48 -14.12 8.21
C SER A 75 6.26 -14.52 6.96
N ILE A 76 6.75 -13.57 6.16
CA ILE A 76 7.64 -13.85 5.03
C ILE A 76 9.08 -14.05 5.51
N GLY A 77 9.44 -13.43 6.65
CA GLY A 77 10.80 -13.49 7.20
C GLY A 77 11.84 -13.00 6.19
N ASN A 78 12.90 -13.79 6.01
CA ASN A 78 14.03 -13.47 5.13
C ASN A 78 13.88 -14.00 3.68
N ASP A 79 12.69 -14.47 3.28
CA ASP A 79 12.48 -14.97 1.92
C ASP A 79 12.58 -13.84 0.88
N LYS A 80 13.71 -13.78 0.17
CA LYS A 80 13.97 -12.80 -0.89
C LYS A 80 13.12 -13.03 -2.14
N LYS A 81 12.49 -14.21 -2.30
CA LYS A 81 11.68 -14.56 -3.48
C LYS A 81 10.26 -14.02 -3.39
N THR A 82 9.76 -13.77 -2.19
CA THR A 82 8.41 -13.26 -1.96
C THR A 82 8.48 -11.80 -1.50
N ARG A 83 7.83 -10.90 -2.26
CA ARG A 83 7.66 -9.50 -1.86
C ARG A 83 6.19 -9.16 -1.94
N LEU A 84 5.60 -8.73 -0.83
CA LEU A 84 4.25 -8.19 -0.84
C LEU A 84 4.29 -6.72 -1.21
N VAL A 85 3.33 -6.33 -2.02
CA VAL A 85 3.16 -4.97 -2.51
C VAL A 85 1.71 -4.60 -2.35
N PHE A 86 1.45 -3.43 -1.78
CA PHE A 86 0.13 -2.84 -1.81
C PHE A 86 0.12 -1.57 -2.66
N VAL A 87 -1.06 -1.24 -3.16
CA VAL A 87 -1.33 0.02 -3.84
C VAL A 87 -2.37 0.78 -3.03
N ALA A 88 -2.07 2.04 -2.75
CA ALA A 88 -2.95 2.94 -2.04
C ALA A 88 -3.21 4.20 -2.87
N VAL A 89 -4.42 4.76 -2.75
CA VAL A 89 -4.78 6.06 -3.32
C VAL A 89 -5.07 7.03 -2.20
N LYS A 90 -4.31 8.11 -2.13
CA LYS A 90 -4.45 9.19 -1.16
C LYS A 90 -5.24 10.33 -1.80
N THR A 91 -6.32 10.75 -1.17
CA THR A 91 -7.07 11.98 -1.48
C THR A 91 -6.97 12.97 -0.31
N GLU A 92 -7.71 14.08 -0.32
CA GLU A 92 -7.56 15.19 0.65
C GLU A 92 -7.62 14.76 2.13
N GLY A 93 -8.37 13.72 2.47
CA GLY A 93 -8.48 13.22 3.86
C GLY A 93 -8.49 11.71 4.03
N THR A 94 -8.29 10.94 2.95
CA THR A 94 -8.46 9.49 2.98
C THR A 94 -7.35 8.78 2.22
N ILE A 95 -6.86 7.68 2.78
CA ILE A 95 -6.03 6.70 2.08
C ILE A 95 -6.86 5.44 1.87
N ARG A 96 -7.06 5.08 0.61
CA ARG A 96 -7.76 3.85 0.21
C ARG A 96 -6.74 2.80 -0.20
N PHE A 97 -6.73 1.65 0.46
CA PHE A 97 -6.01 0.49 -0.02
C PHE A 97 -6.80 -0.18 -1.14
N VAL A 98 -6.20 -0.24 -2.31
CA VAL A 98 -6.86 -0.64 -3.57
C VAL A 98 -6.48 -2.06 -4.00
N GLU A 99 -5.24 -2.46 -3.74
CA GLU A 99 -4.74 -3.75 -4.17
C GLU A 99 -3.64 -4.26 -3.23
N LEU A 100 -3.61 -5.57 -3.01
CA LEU A 100 -2.51 -6.26 -2.33
C LEU A 100 -2.12 -7.50 -3.13
N TYR A 101 -0.83 -7.67 -3.39
CA TYR A 101 -0.36 -8.83 -4.15
C TYR A 101 1.07 -9.22 -3.80
N ALA A 102 1.40 -10.48 -4.07
CA ALA A 102 2.77 -10.96 -4.02
C ALA A 102 3.43 -10.83 -5.40
N LYS A 103 4.58 -10.17 -5.47
CA LYS A 103 5.33 -9.92 -6.72
C LYS A 103 5.70 -11.17 -7.52
N ASN A 104 5.83 -12.31 -6.83
CA ASN A 104 6.07 -13.62 -7.45
C ASN A 104 4.82 -14.24 -8.08
N GLN A 105 3.63 -13.80 -7.69
CA GLN A 105 2.35 -14.24 -8.26
C GLN A 105 1.83 -13.26 -9.31
N LYS A 106 2.10 -11.96 -9.13
CA LYS A 106 1.68 -10.91 -10.05
C LYS A 106 2.80 -9.89 -10.26
N PRO A 107 3.25 -9.64 -11.50
CA PRO A 107 4.40 -8.77 -11.74
C PRO A 107 4.06 -7.27 -11.64
N ARG A 108 2.81 -6.87 -11.85
CA ARG A 108 2.36 -5.47 -11.93
C ARG A 108 1.00 -5.26 -11.26
N GLU A 109 0.76 -4.03 -10.84
CA GLU A 109 -0.50 -3.50 -10.30
C GLU A 109 -1.64 -3.54 -11.33
N ASP A 110 -2.88 -3.54 -10.84
CA ASP A 110 -4.10 -3.43 -11.62
C ASP A 110 -4.46 -1.95 -11.86
N THR A 111 -4.09 -1.45 -13.04
CA THR A 111 -4.37 -0.06 -13.44
C THR A 111 -5.86 0.27 -13.48
N LYS A 112 -6.75 -0.71 -13.69
CA LYS A 112 -8.20 -0.46 -13.71
C LYS A 112 -8.71 -0.18 -12.30
N ARG A 113 -8.24 -0.96 -11.32
CA ARG A 113 -8.58 -0.73 -9.91
C ARG A 113 -8.08 0.64 -9.45
N ILE A 114 -6.85 1.01 -9.81
CA ILE A 114 -6.28 2.32 -9.45
C ILE A 114 -7.14 3.46 -10.01
N LYS A 115 -7.46 3.41 -11.31
CA LYS A 115 -8.27 4.45 -11.97
C LYS A 115 -9.64 4.65 -11.30
N LYS A 116 -10.31 3.56 -10.91
CA LYS A 116 -11.61 3.59 -10.21
C LYS A 116 -11.59 4.41 -8.90
N TYR A 117 -10.43 4.53 -8.25
CA TYR A 117 -10.30 5.22 -6.97
C TYR A 117 -9.51 6.53 -7.05
N LEU A 118 -9.13 6.96 -8.25
CA LEU A 118 -8.47 8.24 -8.53
C LEU A 118 -9.45 9.37 -8.83
N GLU A 119 -10.73 9.06 -9.03
CA GLU A 119 -11.82 10.02 -9.35
C GLU A 119 -12.30 10.79 -8.12
#